data_AF-A0A4W5QVY6-F1
#
_entry.id   AF-A0A4W5QVY6-F1
#
_cell.length_a   1.000
_cell.length_b   1.000
_cell.length_c   1.000
_cell.angle_alpha   90.00
_cell.angle_beta   90.00
_cell.angle_gamma   90.00
#
_symmetry.space_group_name_H-M   'P 1'
#
loop_
_entity.id
_entity.type
_entity.pdbx_description
1 polymer ?
#
loop_
_entity_poly.entity_id
_entity_poly.type
_entity_poly.pdbx_seq_one_letter_code
_entity_poly.pdbx_strand_id
1 'polypeptide(L)'
;MTSGFSNIGERCASATEQRLGGDEEDHCIICMDSFQEKITLKCSHSFCSSCIDSFFQIKPACPVCNSFHGTYEGTQPRDGIMTVRRNRQCLPGYEGNGHITIDYHFPAGVQGPEHPNPGEKYSSTSRTAFLPACEEGEKVLRLLQTAFHRRLIFTIGTSATTGLNNSITWNDIHHKTNIGGGPQFFGYPDPGYLSRVQEELRLKGVTEES
;
A
#
# COMPACT_ATOMS: atom_id res chain seq x y z
N MET A 1 -75.95 15.73 36.64
CA MET A 1 -75.24 15.43 37.90
C MET A 1 -73.87 16.07 37.74
N THR A 2 -73.71 17.32 38.24
CA THR A 2 -72.78 17.69 39.34
C THR A 2 -71.34 17.30 39.00
N SER A 3 -70.32 18.15 38.92
CA SER A 3 -69.98 19.49 39.44
C SER A 3 -68.57 19.75 38.89
N GLY A 4 -68.24 20.91 38.32
CA GLY A 4 -67.57 22.01 39.02
C GLY A 4 -66.22 21.61 39.66
N PHE A 5 -65.08 22.15 39.17
CA PHE A 5 -64.11 22.96 39.92
C PHE A 5 -62.85 23.28 39.09
N SER A 6 -62.44 24.55 39.17
CA SER A 6 -61.23 25.16 38.60
C SER A 6 -60.11 25.23 39.65
N ASN A 7 -58.83 25.15 39.25
CA ASN A 7 -57.66 25.91 39.77
C ASN A 7 -56.37 25.41 39.07
N ILE A 8 -55.52 26.23 38.43
CA ILE A 8 -54.53 27.23 38.89
C ILE A 8 -53.44 26.67 39.85
N GLY A 9 -52.17 26.84 39.44
CA GLY A 9 -50.92 26.65 40.21
C GLY A 9 -50.19 25.34 39.85
N GLU A 10 -48.87 25.20 39.73
CA GLU A 10 -47.71 26.04 40.04
C GLU A 10 -46.43 25.35 39.50
N ARG A 11 -45.44 26.17 39.12
CA ARG A 11 -43.96 26.01 39.23
C ARG A 11 -43.20 24.74 38.78
N CYS A 12 -42.22 25.03 37.91
CA CYS A 12 -40.80 24.62 37.90
C CYS A 12 -40.42 23.15 38.11
N ALA A 13 -39.79 22.56 37.09
CA ALA A 13 -38.41 22.06 37.22
C ALA A 13 -37.76 21.86 35.84
N SER A 14 -36.55 22.39 35.74
CA SER A 14 -35.54 22.19 34.69
C SER A 14 -35.32 20.71 34.35
N ALA A 15 -35.26 20.39 33.06
CA ALA A 15 -34.51 19.25 32.56
C ALA A 15 -33.67 19.73 31.37
N THR A 16 -32.40 19.97 31.63
CA THR A 16 -31.35 20.18 30.64
C THR A 16 -31.29 18.91 29.77
N GLU A 17 -31.72 19.00 28.52
CA GLU A 17 -31.41 17.98 27.53
C GLU A 17 -29.91 18.07 27.20
N GLN A 18 -29.10 17.37 27.99
CA GLN A 18 -27.76 17.00 27.59
C GLN A 18 -27.89 16.04 26.41
N ARG A 19 -27.55 16.56 25.22
CA ARG A 19 -27.25 15.74 24.05
C ARG A 19 -26.07 14.85 24.39
N LEU A 20 -26.31 13.54 24.50
CA LEU A 20 -25.27 12.52 24.48
C LEU A 20 -24.60 12.58 23.09
N GLY A 21 -23.45 13.24 23.01
CA GLY A 21 -22.52 13.16 21.89
C GLY A 21 -21.56 12.01 22.15
N GLY A 22 -21.53 11.03 21.25
CA GLY A 22 -20.94 9.70 21.45
C GLY A 22 -19.47 9.65 21.83
N ASP A 23 -19.20 8.90 22.91
CA ASP A 23 -17.90 8.50 23.44
C ASP A 23 -17.27 7.32 22.65
N GLU A 24 -17.15 7.40 21.32
CA GLU A 24 -16.56 6.31 20.52
C GLU A 24 -15.09 6.55 20.06
N GLU A 25 -14.45 7.65 20.46
CA GLU A 25 -13.09 8.02 19.99
C GLU A 25 -12.02 8.18 21.09
N ASP A 26 -12.21 7.60 22.29
CA ASP A 26 -11.30 7.85 23.44
C ASP A 26 -10.45 6.67 23.93
N HIS A 27 -10.38 5.59 23.13
CA HIS A 27 -9.56 4.41 23.44
C HIS A 27 -8.53 4.13 22.35
N CYS A 28 -7.34 3.68 22.76
CA CYS A 28 -6.27 3.24 21.87
C CYS A 28 -6.53 1.83 21.37
N ILE A 29 -6.64 1.61 20.06
CA ILE A 29 -6.95 0.28 19.49
C ILE A 29 -5.83 -0.76 19.64
N ILE A 30 -4.63 -0.36 20.08
CA ILE A 30 -3.50 -1.28 20.26
C ILE A 30 -3.54 -1.91 21.66
N CYS A 31 -3.73 -1.10 22.71
CA CYS A 31 -3.82 -1.60 24.08
C CYS A 31 -5.26 -1.78 24.58
N MET A 32 -6.26 -1.26 23.84
CA MET A 32 -7.68 -1.24 24.18
C MET A 32 -8.03 -0.45 25.45
N ASP A 33 -7.13 0.41 25.92
CA ASP A 33 -7.31 1.29 27.08
C ASP A 33 -7.39 2.78 26.66
N SER A 34 -7.68 3.67 27.62
CA SER A 34 -7.57 5.12 27.42
C SER A 34 -6.15 5.52 26.98
N PHE A 35 -6.07 6.59 26.20
CA PHE A 35 -4.79 7.04 25.66
C PHE A 35 -3.77 7.44 26.75
N GLN A 36 -2.59 6.82 26.70
CA GLN A 36 -1.39 7.24 27.41
C GLN A 36 -0.50 8.00 26.43
N GLU A 37 -0.28 9.29 26.68
CA GLU A 37 0.50 10.16 25.77
C GLU A 37 -0.02 10.08 24.32
N LYS A 38 -1.25 10.57 24.10
CA LYS A 38 -1.95 10.50 22.80
C LYS A 38 -1.11 11.12 21.69
N ILE A 39 -0.75 10.33 20.69
CA ILE A 39 -0.17 10.80 19.42
C ILE A 39 -1.20 10.62 18.31
N THR A 40 -1.35 11.63 17.46
CA THR A 40 -2.18 11.60 16.26
C THR A 40 -1.28 11.59 15.03
N LEU A 41 -1.43 10.55 14.21
CA LEU A 41 -0.69 10.37 12.96
C LEU A 41 -1.19 11.35 11.87
N LYS A 42 -0.43 11.52 10.77
CA LYS A 42 -0.86 12.34 9.62
C LYS A 42 -2.20 11.88 9.01
N CYS A 43 -2.54 10.60 9.15
CA CYS A 43 -3.82 10.05 8.74
C CYS A 43 -4.97 10.28 9.74
N SER A 44 -4.76 11.14 10.75
CA SER A 44 -5.70 11.52 11.81
C SER A 44 -6.12 10.43 12.80
N HIS A 45 -5.57 9.22 12.72
CA HIS A 45 -5.79 8.18 13.74
C HIS A 45 -4.85 8.38 14.94
N SER A 46 -5.37 8.15 16.14
CA SER A 46 -4.64 8.34 17.40
C SER A 46 -4.33 7.03 18.11
N PHE A 47 -3.20 7.01 18.82
CA PHE A 47 -2.68 5.87 19.59
C PHE A 47 -1.93 6.37 20.83
N CYS A 48 -1.66 5.49 21.79
CA CYS A 48 -0.65 5.76 22.81
C CYS A 48 0.74 5.83 22.15
N SER A 49 1.61 6.76 22.58
CA SER A 49 2.96 6.91 22.02
C SER A 49 3.72 5.58 21.99
N SER A 50 3.82 4.91 23.14
CA SER A 50 4.54 3.63 23.26
C SER A 50 3.94 2.50 22.41
N CYS A 51 2.60 2.48 22.26
CA CYS A 51 1.91 1.49 21.46
C CYS A 51 2.24 1.64 19.97
N ILE A 52 2.17 2.86 19.45
CA ILE A 52 2.43 3.09 18.02
C ILE A 52 3.92 2.97 17.69
N ASP A 53 4.81 3.38 18.58
CA ASP A 53 6.26 3.20 18.42
C ASP A 53 6.62 1.72 18.33
N SER A 54 6.06 0.88 19.21
CA SER A 54 6.27 -0.57 19.18
C SER A 54 5.74 -1.20 17.88
N PHE A 55 4.57 -0.74 17.41
CA PHE A 55 3.99 -1.23 16.16
C PHE A 55 4.85 -0.84 14.94
N PHE A 56 5.38 0.38 14.93
CA PHE A 56 6.24 0.88 13.85
C PHE A 56 7.57 0.14 13.73
N GLN A 57 8.07 -0.50 14.79
CA GLN A 57 9.21 -1.42 14.69
C GLN A 57 8.91 -2.64 13.82
N ILE A 58 7.64 -3.04 13.72
CA ILE A 58 7.19 -4.17 12.89
C ILE A 58 6.81 -3.68 11.49
N LYS A 59 5.95 -2.65 11.43
CA LYS A 59 5.45 -2.07 10.19
C LYS A 59 5.22 -0.58 10.39
N PRO A 60 5.92 0.31 9.67
CA PRO A 60 5.75 1.76 9.79
C PRO A 60 4.48 2.22 9.06
N ALA A 61 3.32 1.64 9.38
CA ALA A 61 2.02 1.95 8.81
C ALA A 61 0.96 2.01 9.90
N CYS A 62 -0.02 2.90 9.74
CA CYS A 62 -1.13 3.06 10.66
C CYS A 62 -1.91 1.74 10.82
N PRO A 63 -2.12 1.23 12.05
CA PRO A 63 -2.90 0.02 12.29
C PRO A 63 -4.37 0.09 11.84
N VAL A 64 -4.93 1.29 11.67
CA VAL A 64 -6.33 1.50 11.26
C VAL A 64 -6.49 1.53 9.74
N CYS A 65 -5.71 2.38 9.06
CA CYS A 65 -5.90 2.65 7.63
C CYS A 65 -4.70 2.27 6.75
N ASN A 66 -3.64 1.72 7.34
CA ASN A 66 -2.42 1.28 6.66
C ASN A 66 -1.65 2.39 5.92
N SER A 67 -1.91 3.67 6.25
CA SER A 67 -1.10 4.80 5.77
C SER A 67 0.33 4.72 6.33
N PHE A 68 1.36 4.86 5.50
CA PHE A 68 2.75 4.73 5.93
C PHE A 68 3.27 5.98 6.64
N HIS A 69 4.01 5.78 7.73
CA HIS A 69 4.62 6.80 8.58
C HIS A 69 6.13 6.53 8.72
N GLY A 70 6.87 6.80 7.63
CA GLY A 70 8.30 6.56 7.53
C GLY A 70 8.69 6.05 6.14
N THR A 71 9.98 5.85 5.91
CA THR A 71 10.48 5.18 4.70
C THR A 71 10.60 3.69 4.97
N TYR A 72 9.69 2.90 4.42
CA TYR A 72 9.80 1.44 4.42
C TYR A 72 10.69 0.99 3.26
N GLU A 73 11.77 0.28 3.59
CA GLU A 73 12.66 -0.37 2.62
C GLU A 73 12.36 -1.87 2.60
N GLY A 74 12.21 -2.44 1.41
CA GLY A 74 11.95 -3.86 1.24
C GLY A 74 13.21 -4.72 1.16
N THR A 75 13.02 -5.99 0.80
CA THR A 75 14.04 -7.05 0.78
C THR A 75 14.43 -7.48 -0.65
N GLN A 76 14.19 -6.63 -1.66
CA GLN A 76 14.75 -6.83 -3.01
C GLN A 76 16.29 -6.86 -2.94
N PRO A 77 17.00 -7.75 -3.66
CA PRO A 77 18.46 -7.69 -3.73
C PRO A 77 18.99 -6.34 -4.24
N ARG A 78 20.10 -5.86 -3.66
CA ARG A 78 20.59 -4.47 -3.90
C ARG A 78 21.28 -4.28 -5.25
N ASP A 79 21.74 -5.35 -5.85
CA ASP A 79 22.46 -5.40 -7.14
C ASP A 79 21.53 -5.51 -8.36
N GLY A 80 20.23 -5.34 -8.15
CA GLY A 80 19.25 -5.23 -9.22
C GLY A 80 19.44 -3.99 -10.09
N ILE A 81 19.21 -4.15 -11.38
CA ILE A 81 19.20 -3.08 -12.37
C ILE A 81 17.79 -2.95 -12.95
N MET A 82 17.27 -1.72 -13.00
CA MET A 82 16.03 -1.36 -13.68
C MET A 82 16.36 -0.45 -14.86
N THR A 83 16.06 -0.88 -16.08
CA THR A 83 16.28 -0.13 -17.32
C THR A 83 14.95 0.22 -17.97
N VAL A 84 14.84 1.42 -18.51
CA VAL A 84 13.59 1.93 -19.10
C VAL A 84 13.82 2.30 -20.57
N ARG A 85 12.94 1.83 -21.45
CA ARG A 85 12.96 2.14 -22.89
C ARG A 85 11.57 2.58 -23.34
N ARG A 86 11.50 3.52 -24.29
CA ARG A 86 10.25 4.01 -24.88
C ARG A 86 10.17 3.57 -26.34
N ASN A 87 9.02 3.01 -26.72
CA ASN A 87 8.76 2.42 -28.01
C ASN A 87 7.52 3.06 -28.65
N ARG A 88 7.49 3.15 -29.98
CA ARG A 88 6.37 3.75 -30.73
C ARG A 88 5.16 2.82 -30.89
N GLN A 89 5.35 1.51 -30.71
CA GLN A 89 4.27 0.54 -30.83
C GLN A 89 3.26 0.72 -29.69
N CYS A 90 1.98 0.82 -30.02
CA CYS A 90 0.90 0.95 -29.04
C CYS A 90 0.61 -0.38 -28.32
N LEU A 91 0.15 -0.27 -27.07
CA LEU A 91 -0.49 -1.38 -26.37
C LEU A 91 -2.00 -1.39 -26.70
N PRO A 92 -2.64 -2.56 -26.77
CA PRO A 92 -4.09 -2.65 -26.91
C PRO A 92 -4.85 -1.82 -25.85
N GLY A 93 -5.77 -0.96 -26.29
CA GLY A 93 -6.55 -0.07 -25.42
C GLY A 93 -5.87 1.26 -25.08
N TYR A 94 -4.70 1.53 -25.67
CA TYR A 94 -3.97 2.80 -25.54
C TYR A 94 -3.53 3.31 -26.92
N GLU A 95 -4.42 3.19 -27.92
CA GLU A 95 -4.17 3.63 -29.29
C GLU A 95 -3.73 5.12 -29.33
N GLY A 96 -2.76 5.44 -30.18
CA GLY A 96 -2.18 6.78 -30.26
C GLY A 96 -1.07 7.06 -29.24
N ASN A 97 -0.85 6.19 -28.26
CA ASN A 97 0.27 6.26 -27.33
C ASN A 97 1.26 5.13 -27.62
N GLY A 98 2.56 5.41 -27.52
CA GLY A 98 3.58 4.36 -27.52
C GLY A 98 3.51 3.48 -26.27
N HIS A 99 4.57 2.75 -25.99
CA HIS A 99 4.70 2.02 -24.73
C HIS A 99 6.09 2.17 -24.13
N ILE A 100 6.16 1.94 -22.82
CA ILE A 100 7.37 1.91 -22.03
C ILE A 100 7.67 0.44 -21.73
N THR A 101 8.90 0.01 -22.03
CA THR A 101 9.45 -1.27 -21.60
C THR A 101 10.32 -1.04 -20.38
N ILE A 102 10.09 -1.80 -19.34
CA ILE A 102 10.88 -1.81 -18.12
C ILE A 102 11.55 -3.17 -18.02
N ASP A 103 12.87 -3.21 -18.05
CA ASP A 103 13.67 -4.42 -17.91
C ASP A 103 14.34 -4.43 -16.53
N TYR A 104 14.04 -5.48 -15.77
CA TYR A 104 14.67 -5.78 -14.50
C TYR A 104 15.69 -6.89 -14.69
N HIS A 105 16.88 -6.72 -14.15
CA HIS A 105 17.91 -7.75 -14.12
C HIS A 105 18.52 -7.83 -12.73
N PHE A 106 18.61 -9.05 -12.19
CA PHE A 106 19.29 -9.35 -10.94
C PHE A 106 20.29 -10.48 -11.17
N PRO A 107 21.56 -10.31 -10.78
CA PRO A 107 22.51 -11.41 -10.77
C PRO A 107 22.18 -12.42 -9.66
N ALA A 108 22.86 -13.57 -9.69
CA ALA A 108 22.77 -14.55 -8.61
C ALA A 108 23.59 -14.05 -7.41
N GLY A 109 23.17 -14.40 -6.20
CA GLY A 109 23.81 -13.90 -4.99
C GLY A 109 23.58 -14.78 -3.78
N VAL A 110 23.88 -14.21 -2.61
CA VAL A 110 23.74 -14.84 -1.29
C VAL A 110 22.77 -14.02 -0.46
N GLN A 111 21.86 -14.70 0.24
CA GLN A 111 20.87 -14.09 1.11
C GLN A 111 21.53 -13.37 2.30
N GLY A 112 21.28 -12.07 2.41
CA GLY A 112 21.59 -11.27 3.60
C GLY A 112 20.67 -11.57 4.80
N PRO A 113 20.94 -10.97 5.97
CA PRO A 113 20.18 -11.19 7.21
C PRO A 113 18.69 -10.87 7.12
N GLU A 114 18.28 -10.03 6.17
CA GLU A 114 16.89 -9.64 5.95
C GLU A 114 16.05 -10.67 5.18
N HIS A 115 16.69 -11.70 4.61
CA HIS A 115 16.04 -12.69 3.77
C HIS A 115 15.69 -13.97 4.55
N PRO A 116 14.80 -14.84 4.03
CA PRO A 116 14.31 -16.02 4.76
C PRO A 116 15.40 -17.00 5.21
N ASN A 117 16.45 -17.19 4.42
CA ASN A 117 17.52 -18.14 4.72
C ASN A 117 18.90 -17.46 4.58
N PRO A 118 19.36 -16.66 5.56
CA PRO A 118 20.64 -15.97 5.49
C PRO A 118 21.81 -16.92 5.23
N GLY A 119 22.69 -16.55 4.29
CA GLY A 119 23.84 -17.36 3.86
C GLY A 119 23.54 -18.35 2.72
N GLU A 120 22.26 -18.63 2.41
CA GLU A 120 21.89 -19.47 1.28
C GLU A 120 21.95 -18.72 -0.05
N LYS A 121 22.18 -19.45 -1.14
CA LYS A 121 22.25 -18.86 -2.49
C LYS A 121 20.86 -18.65 -3.09
N TYR A 122 20.74 -17.63 -3.92
CA TYR A 122 19.60 -17.45 -4.84
C TYR A 122 20.10 -17.30 -6.29
N SER A 123 19.30 -17.75 -7.24
CA SER A 123 19.62 -17.67 -8.67
C SER A 123 19.33 -16.29 -9.26
N SER A 124 20.02 -15.96 -10.36
CA SER A 124 19.75 -14.75 -11.15
C SER A 124 18.35 -14.74 -11.74
N THR A 125 17.82 -13.56 -12.03
CA THR A 125 16.54 -13.42 -12.74
C THR A 125 16.54 -12.21 -13.66
N SER A 126 15.74 -12.28 -14.72
CA SER A 126 15.43 -11.14 -15.59
C SER A 126 13.93 -11.13 -15.86
N ARG A 127 13.32 -9.94 -15.83
CA ARG A 127 11.90 -9.76 -16.12
C ARG A 127 11.67 -8.50 -16.93
N THR A 128 10.73 -8.57 -17.86
CA THR A 128 10.31 -7.42 -18.66
C THR A 128 8.86 -7.09 -18.36
N ALA A 129 8.55 -5.80 -18.24
CA ALA A 129 7.22 -5.28 -18.01
C ALA A 129 6.89 -4.13 -18.96
N PHE A 130 5.59 -3.86 -19.14
CA PHE A 130 5.08 -2.90 -20.10
C PHE A 130 4.08 -1.92 -19.48
N LEU A 131 4.25 -0.64 -19.77
CA LEU A 131 3.28 0.42 -19.47
C LEU A 131 2.92 1.16 -20.77
N PRO A 132 1.70 1.71 -20.92
CA PRO A 132 1.44 2.65 -21.99
C PRO A 132 2.28 3.92 -21.79
N ALA A 133 2.75 4.55 -22.86
CA ALA A 133 3.49 5.81 -22.81
C ALA A 133 2.56 7.02 -22.81
N CYS A 134 1.44 6.93 -22.09
CA CYS A 134 0.55 8.05 -21.80
C CYS A 134 0.92 8.73 -20.48
N GLU A 135 0.28 9.84 -20.15
CA GLU A 135 0.53 10.60 -18.92
C GLU A 135 0.42 9.72 -17.65
N GLU A 136 -0.64 8.91 -17.56
CA GLU A 136 -0.86 8.02 -16.40
C GLU A 136 0.20 6.91 -16.35
N GLY A 137 0.60 6.34 -17.49
CA GLY A 137 1.66 5.33 -17.54
C GLY A 137 3.02 5.88 -17.14
N GLU A 138 3.36 7.12 -17.53
CA GLU A 138 4.57 7.81 -17.07
C GLU A 138 4.52 8.13 -15.56
N LYS A 139 3.34 8.41 -15.01
CA LYS A 139 3.16 8.53 -13.55
C LYS A 139 3.43 7.20 -12.84
N VAL A 140 2.86 6.09 -13.32
CA VAL A 140 3.12 4.75 -12.78
C VAL A 140 4.61 4.41 -12.87
N LEU A 141 5.28 4.75 -13.98
CA LEU A 141 6.71 4.53 -14.13
C LEU A 141 7.51 5.21 -13.01
N ARG A 142 7.23 6.48 -12.70
CA ARG A 142 7.93 7.22 -11.63
C ARG A 142 7.74 6.53 -10.27
N LEU A 143 6.52 6.11 -9.96
CA LEU A 143 6.24 5.37 -8.72
C LEU A 143 6.97 4.02 -8.67
N LEU A 144 7.02 3.28 -9.79
CA LEU A 144 7.78 2.03 -9.86
C LEU A 144 9.29 2.25 -9.69
N GLN A 145 9.84 3.36 -10.19
CA GLN A 145 11.24 3.73 -9.95
C GLN A 145 11.50 4.02 -8.47
N THR A 146 10.61 4.77 -7.81
CA THR A 146 10.69 5.00 -6.35
C THR A 146 10.59 3.68 -5.57
N ALA A 147 9.63 2.82 -5.93
CA ALA A 147 9.48 1.50 -5.31
C ALA A 147 10.70 0.61 -5.51
N PHE A 148 11.32 0.63 -6.70
CA PHE A 148 12.54 -0.13 -6.99
C PHE A 148 13.72 0.39 -6.16
N HIS A 149 13.89 1.72 -6.06
CA HIS A 149 14.92 2.33 -5.22
C HIS A 149 14.74 1.97 -3.73
N ARG A 150 13.49 1.90 -3.27
CA ARG A 150 13.11 1.46 -1.92
C ARG A 150 13.08 -0.07 -1.75
N ARG A 151 13.55 -0.85 -2.74
CA ARG A 151 13.64 -2.32 -2.69
C ARG A 151 12.29 -3.04 -2.54
N LEU A 152 11.22 -2.48 -3.08
CA LEU A 152 9.85 -2.95 -2.89
C LEU A 152 9.28 -3.77 -4.05
N ILE A 153 9.89 -3.76 -5.25
CA ILE A 153 9.34 -4.46 -6.42
C ILE A 153 9.51 -5.98 -6.32
N PHE A 154 10.65 -6.42 -5.78
CA PHE A 154 11.00 -7.83 -5.64
C PHE A 154 11.28 -8.20 -4.19
N THR A 155 11.36 -9.51 -3.93
CA THR A 155 11.84 -10.10 -2.68
C THR A 155 12.48 -11.45 -2.98
N ILE A 156 13.08 -12.09 -1.97
CA ILE A 156 13.49 -13.49 -2.03
C ILE A 156 12.45 -14.33 -1.30
N GLY A 157 11.95 -15.36 -1.98
CA GLY A 157 10.96 -16.26 -1.42
C GLY A 157 10.76 -17.51 -2.28
N THR A 158 9.55 -18.06 -2.22
CA THR A 158 9.14 -19.22 -3.01
C THR A 158 8.48 -18.75 -4.30
N SER A 159 9.00 -19.21 -5.43
CA SER A 159 8.42 -18.95 -6.75
C SER A 159 7.01 -19.55 -6.86
N ALA A 160 6.01 -18.72 -7.11
CA ALA A 160 4.63 -19.17 -7.26
C ALA A 160 4.42 -20.11 -8.46
N THR A 161 5.24 -19.98 -9.53
CA THR A 161 5.09 -20.78 -10.75
C THR A 161 5.86 -22.10 -10.72
N THR A 162 7.02 -22.11 -10.07
CA THR A 162 7.92 -23.28 -10.06
C THR A 162 8.01 -23.98 -8.70
N GLY A 163 7.51 -23.36 -7.63
CA GLY A 163 7.63 -23.86 -6.26
C GLY A 163 9.05 -23.80 -5.68
N LEU A 164 10.02 -23.26 -6.43
CA LEU A 164 11.41 -23.19 -5.98
C LEU A 164 11.58 -22.13 -4.89
N ASN A 165 12.17 -22.53 -3.77
CA ASN A 165 12.60 -21.63 -2.70
C ASN A 165 13.84 -20.83 -3.13
N ASN A 166 14.23 -19.85 -2.31
CA ASN A 166 15.43 -19.03 -2.50
C ASN A 166 15.47 -18.38 -3.89
N SER A 167 14.31 -17.91 -4.37
CA SER A 167 14.14 -17.33 -5.70
C SER A 167 13.74 -15.86 -5.60
N ILE A 168 14.20 -15.05 -6.56
CA ILE A 168 13.76 -13.66 -6.69
C ILE A 168 12.36 -13.63 -7.30
N THR A 169 11.39 -13.15 -6.53
CA THR A 169 9.96 -13.10 -6.89
C THR A 169 9.42 -11.68 -6.84
N TRP A 170 8.31 -11.44 -7.53
CA TRP A 170 7.54 -10.20 -7.35
C TRP A 170 7.08 -10.05 -5.89
N ASN A 171 6.90 -8.81 -5.44
CA ASN A 171 6.52 -8.47 -4.06
C ASN A 171 5.20 -7.68 -4.03
N ASP A 172 4.12 -8.30 -4.50
CA ASP A 172 2.73 -7.80 -4.52
C ASP A 172 2.47 -6.51 -5.32
N ILE A 173 3.42 -6.10 -6.17
CA ILE A 173 3.21 -5.02 -7.15
C ILE A 173 3.12 -5.66 -8.52
N HIS A 174 1.92 -5.77 -9.07
CA HIS A 174 1.66 -6.47 -10.31
C HIS A 174 2.22 -5.69 -11.50
N HIS A 175 2.88 -6.44 -12.38
CA HIS A 175 3.44 -5.92 -13.62
C HIS A 175 2.76 -6.60 -14.81
N LYS A 176 2.60 -5.84 -15.90
CA LYS A 176 2.18 -6.40 -17.18
C LYS A 176 3.39 -6.97 -17.91
N THR A 177 3.54 -8.28 -17.90
CA THR A 177 4.68 -8.99 -18.52
C THR A 177 4.42 -9.38 -19.97
N ASN A 178 3.23 -9.10 -20.50
CA ASN A 178 2.91 -9.28 -21.92
C ASN A 178 2.29 -8.00 -22.51
N ILE A 179 2.53 -7.77 -23.79
CA ILE A 179 1.90 -6.64 -24.52
C ILE A 179 0.41 -6.92 -24.78
N GLY A 180 0.02 -8.19 -24.98
CA GLY A 180 -1.34 -8.59 -25.35
C GLY A 180 -1.89 -9.72 -24.47
N GLY A 181 -3.11 -10.19 -24.78
CA GLY A 181 -3.77 -11.30 -24.10
C GLY A 181 -4.65 -10.88 -22.90
N GLY A 182 -4.68 -9.59 -22.57
CA GLY A 182 -5.51 -9.09 -21.47
C GLY A 182 -5.07 -9.61 -20.08
N PRO A 183 -5.90 -9.42 -19.05
CA PRO A 183 -5.50 -9.63 -17.66
C PRO A 183 -5.08 -11.07 -17.33
N GLN A 184 -5.74 -12.06 -17.94
CA GLN A 184 -5.47 -13.49 -17.70
C GLN A 184 -4.06 -13.92 -18.15
N PHE A 185 -3.48 -13.19 -19.10
CA PHE A 185 -2.12 -13.43 -19.60
C PHE A 185 -1.16 -12.33 -19.14
N PHE A 186 -1.49 -11.59 -18.08
CA PHE A 186 -0.66 -10.50 -17.56
C PHE A 186 -0.34 -9.43 -18.62
N GLY A 187 -1.27 -9.19 -19.55
CA GLY A 187 -1.11 -8.22 -20.64
C GLY A 187 -2.29 -7.28 -20.82
N TYR A 188 -2.34 -6.65 -21.98
CA TYR A 188 -3.35 -5.66 -22.37
C TYR A 188 -4.32 -6.24 -23.43
N PRO A 189 -5.54 -5.68 -23.60
CA PRO A 189 -6.10 -4.54 -22.87
C PRO A 189 -6.47 -4.90 -21.42
N ASP A 190 -6.27 -3.95 -20.50
CA ASP A 190 -6.71 -4.05 -19.11
C ASP A 190 -6.99 -2.63 -18.58
N PRO A 191 -8.24 -2.14 -18.70
CA PRO A 191 -8.57 -0.76 -18.40
C PRO A 191 -8.41 -0.41 -16.93
N GLY A 192 -8.42 -1.39 -16.02
CA GLY A 192 -8.26 -1.16 -14.58
C GLY A 192 -6.84 -1.34 -14.07
N TYR A 193 -5.86 -1.67 -14.92
CA TYR A 193 -4.52 -2.00 -14.45
C TYR A 193 -3.80 -0.81 -13.82
N LEU A 194 -3.79 0.36 -14.47
CA LEU A 194 -3.04 1.52 -13.99
C LEU A 194 -3.56 1.99 -12.62
N SER A 195 -4.87 1.97 -12.39
CA SER A 195 -5.44 2.31 -11.08
C SER A 195 -5.10 1.27 -10.01
N ARG A 196 -5.15 -0.04 -10.34
CA ARG A 196 -4.81 -1.11 -9.39
C ARG A 196 -3.34 -1.08 -8.98
N VAL A 197 -2.41 -0.92 -9.92
CA VAL A 197 -0.97 -0.87 -9.58
C VAL A 197 -0.61 0.37 -8.76
N GLN A 198 -1.27 1.51 -9.00
CA GLN A 198 -1.12 2.69 -8.14
C GLN A 198 -1.59 2.42 -6.70
N GLU A 199 -2.69 1.69 -6.54
CA GLU A 199 -3.17 1.30 -5.21
C GLU A 199 -2.22 0.32 -4.52
N GLU A 200 -1.68 -0.67 -5.24
CA GLU A 200 -0.67 -1.59 -4.73
C GLU A 200 0.60 -0.85 -4.27
N LEU A 201 1.06 0.13 -5.07
CA LEU A 201 2.17 1.00 -4.72
C LEU A 201 1.87 1.85 -3.47
N ARG A 202 0.67 2.43 -3.39
CA ARG A 202 0.21 3.19 -2.23
C ARG A 202 0.18 2.33 -0.97
N LEU A 203 -0.29 1.08 -1.08
CA LEU A 203 -0.29 0.09 0.01
C LEU A 203 1.10 -0.37 0.43
N LYS A 204 2.14 -0.10 -0.39
CA LYS A 204 3.56 -0.29 -0.05
C LYS A 204 4.23 1.04 0.36
N GLY A 205 3.46 2.11 0.58
CA GLY A 205 3.97 3.40 1.03
C GLY A 205 4.63 4.25 -0.07
N VAL A 206 4.35 3.96 -1.33
CA VAL A 206 4.87 4.69 -2.49
C VAL A 206 3.76 5.54 -3.11
N THR A 207 3.94 6.85 -3.04
CA THR A 207 2.98 7.86 -3.53
C THR A 207 3.73 8.94 -4.31
N GLU A 208 3.02 9.90 -4.91
CA GLU A 208 3.69 10.99 -5.64
C GLU A 208 4.50 11.93 -4.74
N GLU A 209 4.24 11.93 -3.44
CA GLU A 209 4.96 12.72 -2.44
C GLU A 209 6.22 12.03 -1.89
N SER A 210 6.47 10.78 -2.32
CA SER A 210 7.46 9.87 -1.72
C SER A 210 8.77 9.74 -2.49
#